data_AF-A0A3D1ZD25-F1
#
_entry.id   AF-A0A3D1ZD25-F1
#
_cell.length_a   1.000
_cell.length_b   1.000
_cell.length_c   1.000
_cell.angle_alpha   90.00
_cell.angle_beta   90.00
_cell.angle_gamma   90.00
#
_symmetry.space_group_name_H-M   'P 1'
#
loop_
_entity.id
_entity.type
_entity.pdbx_description
1 polymer ?
#
loop_
_entity_poly.entity_id
_entity_poly.type
_entity_poly.pdbx_seq_one_letter_code
_entity_poly.pdbx_strand_id
1 'polypeptide(L)'
;TVDQVSINFRGFGSDLSKLLGNSYTMFAIDGDKMMDLGWFRDDFSTKPMATMVTSLSNLTPPVGLDLPEDAAAIGVNVKADRPHLGVVVAARIKDTNQRYFTYGLGNLTSNRWLELESGFERISRFRNQIALQPAKPLTLVSLTIYETNGRNRLRAGSVSVDDIYVRMNNGDVQVLEDFDTLDDWSILKAVP
;
A
#
# COMPACT_ATOMS: atom_id res chain seq x y z
N THR A 1 24.18 -20.48 22.28
CA THR A 1 22.89 -20.54 21.56
C THR A 1 22.34 -19.13 21.50
N VAL A 2 21.78 -18.72 20.37
CA VAL A 2 21.11 -17.41 20.25
C VAL A 2 19.65 -17.67 20.54
N ASP A 3 19.16 -17.15 21.66
CA ASP A 3 17.83 -17.49 22.17
C ASP A 3 16.75 -16.52 21.68
N GLN A 4 17.13 -15.33 21.18
CA GLN A 4 16.21 -14.30 20.69
C GLN A 4 16.82 -13.46 19.55
N VAL A 5 15.99 -13.05 18.58
CA VAL A 5 16.36 -12.23 17.42
C VAL A 5 15.22 -11.25 17.11
N SER A 6 15.54 -9.99 16.82
CA SER A 6 14.58 -9.00 16.28
C SER A 6 14.96 -8.65 14.85
N ILE A 7 13.94 -8.49 14.00
CA ILE A 7 14.12 -8.07 12.61
C ILE A 7 14.24 -6.56 12.59
N ASN A 8 15.36 -6.08 12.09
CA ASN A 8 15.57 -4.68 11.74
C ASN A 8 15.79 -4.55 10.23
N PHE A 9 15.31 -3.44 9.68
CA PHE A 9 15.54 -3.08 8.28
C PHE A 9 16.26 -1.74 8.21
N ARG A 10 17.36 -1.70 7.46
CA ARG A 10 18.03 -0.46 7.10
C ARG A 10 18.03 -0.33 5.58
N GLY A 11 17.51 0.78 5.09
CA GLY A 11 17.46 1.04 3.66
C GLY A 11 17.41 2.53 3.35
N PHE A 12 17.31 2.85 2.06
CA PHE A 12 17.09 4.22 1.60
C PHE A 12 15.61 4.44 1.30
N GLY A 13 15.09 5.60 1.70
CA GLY A 13 13.81 6.13 1.24
C GLY A 13 14.05 7.41 0.44
N SER A 14 13.04 7.83 -0.32
CA SER A 14 13.06 9.11 -1.03
C SER A 14 11.87 9.93 -0.57
N ASP A 15 12.10 11.20 -0.25
CA ASP A 15 11.04 12.15 0.00
C ASP A 15 10.36 12.53 -1.32
N LEU A 16 9.17 11.99 -1.59
CA LEU A 16 8.44 12.26 -2.83
C LEU A 16 7.57 13.53 -2.75
N SER A 17 7.60 14.28 -1.64
CA SER A 17 6.87 15.55 -1.51
C SER A 17 7.49 16.68 -2.35
N LYS A 18 8.72 16.49 -2.86
CA LYS A 18 9.47 17.48 -3.66
C LYS A 18 9.94 16.88 -4.98
N LEU A 19 9.92 17.70 -6.04
CA LEU A 19 10.35 17.30 -7.40
C LEU A 19 11.79 16.77 -7.44
N LEU A 20 12.66 17.29 -6.57
CA LEU A 20 13.99 16.77 -6.26
C LEU A 20 14.03 16.42 -4.78
N GLY A 21 13.38 15.31 -4.44
CA GLY A 21 13.39 14.73 -3.11
C GLY A 21 14.79 14.37 -2.64
N ASN A 22 15.11 14.68 -1.40
CA ASN A 22 16.31 14.13 -0.79
C ASN A 22 16.09 12.65 -0.49
N SER A 23 17.11 11.84 -0.75
CA SER A 23 17.15 10.49 -0.20
C SER A 23 17.42 10.57 1.30
N TYR A 24 16.77 9.71 2.07
CA TYR A 24 17.02 9.56 3.49
C TYR A 24 17.35 8.10 3.79
N THR A 25 18.10 7.88 4.87
CA THR A 25 18.28 6.52 5.39
C THR A 25 17.13 6.22 6.34
N MET A 26 16.40 5.16 6.07
CA MET A 26 15.36 4.63 6.94
C MET A 26 15.93 3.49 7.78
N PHE A 27 15.60 3.50 9.08
CA PHE A 27 15.82 2.38 9.97
C PHE A 27 14.48 1.99 10.58
N ALA A 28 13.99 0.80 10.24
CA ALA A 28 12.76 0.24 10.76
C ALA A 28 13.08 -0.89 11.74
N ILE A 29 12.32 -0.93 12.83
CA ILE A 29 12.45 -1.91 13.90
C ILE A 29 11.09 -2.52 14.19
N ASP A 30 11.08 -3.79 14.60
CA ASP A 30 9.94 -4.39 15.30
C ASP A 30 9.88 -3.78 16.71
N GLY A 31 8.97 -2.82 16.91
CA GLY A 31 8.89 -2.03 18.15
C GLY A 31 8.65 -2.90 19.40
N ASP A 32 7.89 -3.97 19.27
CA ASP A 32 7.56 -4.85 20.39
C ASP A 32 8.78 -5.69 20.78
N LYS A 33 9.50 -6.26 19.81
CA LYS A 33 10.67 -7.12 20.09
C LYS A 33 11.97 -6.37 20.32
N MET A 34 12.14 -5.19 19.72
CA MET A 34 13.38 -4.42 19.84
C MET A 34 13.58 -3.89 21.26
N MET A 35 12.50 -3.59 21.97
CA MET A 35 12.58 -3.09 23.35
C MET A 35 13.05 -4.17 24.34
N ASP A 36 12.81 -5.45 24.04
CA ASP A 36 13.26 -6.57 24.87
C ASP A 36 14.74 -6.93 24.63
N LEU A 37 15.30 -6.53 23.50
CA LEU A 37 16.65 -6.94 23.06
C LEU A 37 17.68 -5.82 23.07
N GLY A 38 17.25 -4.57 22.91
CA GLY A 38 18.13 -3.41 22.89
C GLY A 38 18.48 -2.91 24.29
N TRP A 39 19.69 -2.37 24.44
CA TRP A 39 20.04 -1.55 25.61
C TRP A 39 19.69 -0.09 25.30
N PHE A 40 18.78 0.47 26.09
CA PHE A 40 18.33 1.86 25.95
C PHE A 40 18.73 2.63 27.19
N ARG A 41 19.22 3.85 26.98
CA ARG A 41 19.55 4.75 28.07
C ARG A 41 18.34 5.60 28.41
N ASP A 42 18.05 5.70 29.71
CA ASP A 42 16.90 6.44 30.22
C ASP A 42 17.05 7.96 30.07
N ASP A 43 18.26 8.47 29.78
CA ASP A 43 18.55 9.90 29.62
C ASP A 43 18.40 10.44 28.19
N PHE A 44 18.03 9.58 27.22
CA PHE A 44 17.79 9.99 25.83
C PHE A 44 16.35 10.44 25.55
N SER A 45 15.42 10.23 26.49
CA SER A 45 14.01 10.57 26.33
C SER A 45 13.38 11.02 27.64
N THR A 46 12.32 11.83 27.55
CA THR A 46 11.58 12.32 28.72
C THR A 46 10.60 11.28 29.29
N LYS A 47 10.35 10.20 28.55
CA LYS A 47 9.54 9.05 28.95
C LYS A 47 10.33 7.76 28.66
N PRO A 48 10.05 6.64 29.34
CA PRO A 48 10.69 5.37 29.03
C PRO A 48 10.57 5.03 27.55
N MET A 49 11.70 4.72 26.90
CA MET A 49 11.76 4.42 25.47
C MET A 49 10.79 3.30 25.07
N ALA A 50 10.64 2.29 25.94
CA ALA A 50 9.69 1.18 25.75
C ALA A 50 8.26 1.67 25.56
N THR A 51 7.81 2.60 26.41
CA THR A 51 6.47 3.18 26.33
C THR A 51 6.30 4.01 25.07
N MET A 52 7.33 4.77 24.68
CA MET A 52 7.27 5.59 23.47
C MET A 52 7.22 4.72 22.21
N VAL A 53 8.07 3.70 22.10
CA VAL A 53 8.12 2.80 20.94
C VAL A 53 6.85 1.96 20.84
N THR A 54 6.37 1.37 21.94
CA THR A 54 5.10 0.61 21.94
C THR A 54 3.89 1.50 21.64
N SER A 55 3.93 2.79 21.98
CA SER A 55 2.87 3.73 21.58
C SER A 55 2.83 4.04 20.08
N LEU A 56 3.89 3.74 19.34
CA LEU A 56 3.91 3.83 17.87
C LEU A 56 3.29 2.59 17.22
N SER A 57 3.09 1.50 17.97
CA SER A 57 2.43 0.31 17.45
C SER A 57 0.98 0.66 17.12
N ASN A 58 0.58 0.46 15.86
CA ASN A 58 -0.81 0.57 15.45
C ASN A 58 -1.58 -0.60 16.07
N LEU A 59 -2.30 -0.34 17.18
CA LEU A 59 -3.08 -1.35 17.91
C LEU A 59 -4.19 -2.00 17.08
N THR A 60 -4.63 -1.31 16.03
CA THR A 60 -5.58 -1.79 15.03
C THR A 60 -5.03 -1.46 13.64
N PRO A 61 -4.08 -2.24 13.10
CA PRO A 61 -3.69 -2.08 11.71
C PRO A 61 -4.92 -2.31 10.83
N PRO A 62 -5.07 -1.59 9.69
CA PRO A 62 -6.17 -1.84 8.77
C PRO A 62 -6.21 -3.33 8.44
N VAL A 63 -7.35 -3.96 8.70
CA VAL A 63 -7.60 -5.33 8.28
C VAL A 63 -7.81 -5.26 6.77
N GLY A 64 -6.89 -5.86 6.02
CA GLY A 64 -7.02 -5.90 4.58
C GLY A 64 -8.14 -6.84 4.15
N LEU A 65 -8.63 -6.68 2.93
CA LEU A 65 -9.62 -7.59 2.35
C LEU A 65 -8.90 -8.82 1.78
N ASP A 66 -9.26 -10.01 2.24
CA ASP A 66 -8.70 -11.25 1.70
C ASP A 66 -9.27 -11.53 0.31
N LEU A 67 -8.37 -11.86 -0.62
CA LEU A 67 -8.74 -12.22 -1.98
C LEU A 67 -9.02 -13.72 -2.06
N PRO A 68 -10.04 -14.15 -2.82
CA PRO A 68 -10.24 -15.54 -3.16
C PRO A 68 -9.00 -16.19 -3.77
N GLU A 69 -8.78 -17.48 -3.48
CA GLU A 69 -7.56 -18.20 -3.88
C GLU A 69 -7.37 -18.25 -5.40
N ASP A 70 -8.46 -18.33 -6.18
CA ASP A 70 -8.46 -18.39 -7.63
C ASP A 70 -8.61 -17.02 -8.31
N ALA A 71 -8.50 -15.92 -7.56
CA ALA A 71 -8.42 -14.57 -8.12
C ALA A 71 -7.20 -14.46 -9.07
N ALA A 72 -7.46 -13.93 -10.26
CA ALA A 72 -6.51 -13.71 -11.35
C ALA A 72 -6.12 -12.23 -11.48
N ALA A 73 -7.07 -11.33 -11.22
CA ALA A 73 -6.90 -9.90 -11.26
C ALA A 73 -7.71 -9.20 -10.17
N ILE A 74 -7.33 -7.97 -9.86
CA ILE A 74 -8.09 -7.05 -9.01
C ILE A 74 -8.45 -5.81 -9.81
N GLY A 75 -9.66 -5.30 -9.58
CA GLY A 75 -10.12 -4.07 -10.19
C GLY A 75 -10.98 -3.23 -9.27
N VAL A 76 -11.27 -2.04 -9.78
CA VAL A 76 -12.08 -1.03 -9.10
C VAL A 76 -12.85 -0.20 -10.12
N ASN A 77 -14.08 0.19 -9.77
CA ASN A 77 -14.85 1.18 -10.53
C ASN A 77 -14.55 2.58 -10.00
N VAL A 78 -14.12 3.48 -10.88
CA VAL A 78 -13.78 4.86 -10.50
C VAL A 78 -14.34 5.88 -11.47
N LYS A 79 -14.65 7.07 -10.96
CA LYS A 79 -15.07 8.21 -11.77
C LYS A 79 -14.43 9.48 -11.22
N ALA A 80 -13.63 10.15 -12.05
CA ALA A 80 -13.05 11.44 -11.70
C ALA A 80 -13.93 12.59 -12.20
N ASP A 81 -14.12 13.64 -11.40
CA ASP A 81 -14.74 14.88 -11.90
C ASP A 81 -13.85 15.57 -12.94
N ARG A 82 -12.53 15.41 -12.79
CA ARG A 82 -11.47 15.99 -13.63
C ARG A 82 -10.54 14.88 -14.10
N PRO A 83 -10.71 14.41 -15.34
CA PRO A 83 -9.81 13.44 -15.93
C PRO A 83 -8.38 13.98 -15.98
N HIS A 84 -7.42 13.13 -15.62
CA HIS A 84 -6.01 13.46 -15.67
C HIS A 84 -5.17 12.22 -15.98
N LEU A 85 -4.51 12.23 -17.14
CA LEU A 85 -3.64 11.12 -17.59
C LEU A 85 -2.46 10.87 -16.64
N GLY A 86 -2.06 11.85 -15.84
CA GLY A 86 -0.98 11.72 -14.86
C GLY A 86 -1.41 11.20 -13.49
N VAL A 87 -2.70 10.95 -13.26
CA VAL A 87 -3.18 10.37 -11.97
C VAL A 87 -3.45 8.89 -12.15
N VAL A 88 -2.80 8.08 -11.31
CA VAL A 88 -2.90 6.63 -11.32
C VAL A 88 -3.67 6.14 -10.10
N VAL A 89 -4.51 5.13 -10.31
CA VAL A 89 -5.10 4.32 -9.25
C VAL A 89 -4.28 3.04 -9.12
N ALA A 90 -3.89 2.69 -7.90
CA ALA A 90 -3.11 1.49 -7.63
C ALA A 90 -3.66 0.73 -6.41
N ALA A 91 -3.58 -0.58 -6.48
CA ALA A 91 -3.83 -1.47 -5.35
C ALA A 91 -2.51 -1.87 -4.68
N ARG A 92 -2.48 -1.84 -3.36
CA ARG A 92 -1.39 -2.39 -2.55
C ARG A 92 -1.81 -3.74 -2.01
N ILE A 93 -1.12 -4.78 -2.47
CA ILE A 93 -1.40 -6.18 -2.15
C ILE A 93 -0.33 -6.72 -1.24
N LYS A 94 -0.73 -7.46 -0.21
CA LYS A 94 0.14 -8.22 0.68
C LYS A 94 0.03 -9.70 0.37
N ASP A 95 1.15 -10.38 0.39
CA ASP A 95 1.23 -11.82 0.16
C ASP A 95 1.43 -12.60 1.48
N THR A 96 1.36 -13.93 1.42
CA THR A 96 1.52 -14.79 2.62
C THR A 96 2.86 -14.58 3.33
N ASN A 97 3.92 -14.23 2.57
CA ASN A 97 5.26 -13.95 3.09
C ASN A 97 5.39 -12.54 3.68
N GLN A 98 4.28 -11.83 3.91
CA GLN A 98 4.23 -10.47 4.43
C GLN A 98 4.91 -9.44 3.53
N ARG A 99 5.04 -9.73 2.23
CA ARG A 99 5.63 -8.81 1.25
C ARG A 99 4.54 -7.97 0.61
N TYR A 100 4.85 -6.71 0.34
CA TYR A 100 3.93 -5.76 -0.28
C TYR A 100 4.28 -5.54 -1.74
N PHE A 101 3.26 -5.57 -2.59
CA PHE A 101 3.34 -5.34 -4.03
C PHE A 101 2.36 -4.24 -4.42
N THR A 102 2.78 -3.34 -5.30
CA THR A 102 1.91 -2.29 -5.84
C THR A 102 1.56 -2.63 -7.29
N TYR A 103 0.26 -2.70 -7.57
CA TYR A 103 -0.32 -2.93 -8.90
C TYR A 103 -1.02 -1.66 -9.37
N GLY A 104 -0.54 -1.06 -10.47
CA GLY A 104 -1.24 0.06 -11.10
C GLY A 104 -2.44 -0.48 -11.88
N LEU A 105 -3.64 -0.07 -11.49
CA LEU A 105 -4.90 -0.50 -12.13
C LEU A 105 -5.19 0.31 -13.39
N GLY A 106 -4.71 1.56 -13.42
CA GLY A 106 -4.82 2.43 -14.58
C GLY A 106 -4.85 3.90 -14.20
N ASN A 107 -5.27 4.73 -15.14
CA ASN A 107 -5.24 6.19 -15.01
C ASN A 107 -6.67 6.75 -15.03
N LEU A 108 -6.88 7.89 -14.36
CA LEU A 108 -8.17 8.57 -14.33
C LEU A 108 -8.41 9.35 -15.64
N THR A 109 -8.66 8.65 -16.74
CA THR A 109 -8.66 9.22 -18.10
C THR A 109 -10.02 9.76 -18.56
N SER A 110 -11.08 9.52 -17.79
CA SER A 110 -12.46 9.83 -18.17
C SER A 110 -13.25 10.39 -16.99
N ASN A 111 -14.29 11.17 -17.31
CA ASN A 111 -15.27 11.68 -16.36
C ASN A 111 -16.53 10.80 -16.27
N ARG A 112 -16.49 9.66 -16.95
CA ARG A 112 -17.45 8.56 -16.80
C ARG A 112 -16.85 7.50 -15.88
N TRP A 113 -17.70 6.58 -15.42
CA TRP A 113 -17.21 5.39 -14.73
C TRP A 113 -16.22 4.63 -15.61
N LEU A 114 -15.09 4.29 -15.01
CA LEU A 114 -14.01 3.51 -15.57
C LEU A 114 -13.82 2.26 -14.73
N GLU A 115 -13.84 1.12 -15.39
CA GLU A 115 -13.38 -0.14 -14.83
C GLU A 115 -11.86 -0.19 -15.01
N LEU A 116 -11.11 -0.18 -13.90
CA LEU A 116 -9.66 -0.28 -13.90
C LEU A 116 -9.23 -1.59 -13.26
N GLU A 117 -8.41 -2.37 -13.95
CA GLU A 117 -8.05 -3.74 -13.55
C GLU A 117 -6.56 -4.01 -13.78
N SER A 118 -5.97 -4.84 -12.91
CA SER A 118 -4.62 -5.37 -13.10
C SER A 118 -4.53 -6.84 -12.67
N GLY A 119 -3.92 -7.66 -13.52
CA GLY A 119 -3.56 -9.03 -13.20
C GLY A 119 -2.41 -9.11 -12.19
N PHE A 120 -2.32 -10.21 -11.43
CA PHE A 120 -1.28 -10.36 -10.40
C PHE A 120 0.09 -10.76 -10.94
N GLU A 121 0.18 -11.20 -12.20
CA GLU A 121 1.45 -11.55 -12.83
C GLU A 121 2.36 -10.33 -12.97
N ARG A 122 3.57 -10.42 -12.41
CA ARG A 122 4.54 -9.34 -12.47
C ARG A 122 5.49 -9.56 -13.63
N ILE A 123 5.53 -8.60 -14.54
CA ILE A 123 6.47 -8.59 -15.66
C ILE A 123 7.72 -7.78 -15.25
N SER A 124 8.90 -8.36 -15.47
CA SER A 124 10.15 -7.64 -15.21
C SER A 124 10.36 -6.53 -16.22
N ARG A 125 10.75 -5.34 -15.73
CA ARG A 125 11.12 -4.19 -16.57
C ARG A 125 12.54 -4.32 -17.15
N PHE A 126 13.34 -5.25 -16.64
CA PHE A 126 14.71 -5.48 -17.07
C PHE A 126 14.85 -6.87 -17.66
N ARG A 127 15.35 -6.94 -18.91
CA ARG A 127 15.45 -8.17 -19.73
C ARG A 127 16.12 -9.37 -19.04
N ASN A 128 16.94 -9.14 -18.01
CA ASN A 128 17.74 -10.18 -17.34
C ASN A 128 17.34 -10.42 -15.88
N GLN A 129 16.18 -9.93 -15.43
CA GLN A 129 15.70 -10.16 -14.06
C GLN A 129 14.34 -10.84 -14.11
N ILE A 130 14.14 -11.86 -13.27
CA ILE A 130 12.81 -12.44 -13.05
C ILE A 130 12.14 -11.59 -11.99
N ALA A 131 10.96 -11.05 -12.31
CA ALA A 131 10.18 -10.33 -11.33
C ALA A 131 9.69 -11.33 -10.27
N LEU A 132 9.96 -11.01 -9.00
CA LEU A 132 9.43 -11.76 -7.88
C LEU A 132 7.89 -11.79 -7.96
N GLN A 133 7.33 -12.99 -8.03
CA GLN A 133 5.88 -13.20 -8.05
C GLN A 133 5.33 -13.21 -6.62
N PRO A 134 4.10 -12.71 -6.41
CA PRO A 134 3.43 -12.79 -5.11
C PRO A 134 3.06 -14.24 -4.79
N ALA A 135 3.10 -14.62 -3.51
CA ALA A 135 2.68 -15.94 -3.06
C ALA A 135 1.28 -15.85 -2.42
N LYS A 136 0.33 -16.63 -2.94
CA LYS A 136 -1.05 -16.69 -2.43
C LYS A 136 -1.09 -17.28 -0.99
N PRO A 137 -2.14 -17.00 -0.19
CA PRO A 137 -3.24 -16.08 -0.46
C PRO A 137 -2.79 -14.62 -0.50
N LEU A 138 -3.59 -13.78 -1.15
CA LEU A 138 -3.35 -12.34 -1.30
C LEU A 138 -4.36 -11.56 -0.47
N THR A 139 -3.93 -10.42 0.06
CA THR A 139 -4.79 -9.52 0.81
C THR A 139 -4.65 -8.10 0.24
N LEU A 140 -5.76 -7.44 -0.09
CA LEU A 140 -5.78 -6.03 -0.44
C LEU A 140 -5.62 -5.20 0.83
N VAL A 141 -4.57 -4.39 0.87
CA VAL A 141 -4.26 -3.53 2.03
C VAL A 141 -4.80 -2.12 1.86
N SER A 142 -4.70 -1.59 0.64
CA SER A 142 -5.15 -0.22 0.35
C SER A 142 -5.33 0.02 -1.14
N LEU A 143 -6.23 0.93 -1.48
CA LEU A 143 -6.21 1.65 -2.75
C LEU A 143 -5.47 2.98 -2.58
N THR A 144 -4.74 3.39 -3.60
CA THR A 144 -4.00 4.65 -3.60
C THR A 144 -4.20 5.38 -4.92
N ILE A 145 -4.46 6.67 -4.82
CA ILE A 145 -4.56 7.59 -5.96
C ILE A 145 -3.40 8.57 -5.85
N TYR A 146 -2.53 8.63 -6.87
CA TYR A 146 -1.34 9.49 -6.82
C TYR A 146 -0.96 10.06 -8.19
N GLU A 147 -0.28 11.21 -8.18
CA GLU A 147 0.28 11.82 -9.39
C GLU A 147 1.60 11.13 -9.75
N THR A 148 1.72 10.69 -11.00
CA THR A 148 2.97 10.14 -11.55
C THR A 148 3.89 11.21 -12.13
N ASN A 149 3.40 12.43 -12.29
CA ASN A 149 4.12 13.55 -12.87
C ASN A 149 4.23 14.71 -11.87
N GLY A 150 5.39 14.92 -11.26
CA GLY A 150 5.59 15.94 -10.22
C GLY A 150 5.51 17.41 -10.67
N ARG A 151 5.02 17.73 -11.88
CA ARG A 151 4.86 19.11 -12.36
C ARG A 151 3.74 19.87 -11.66
N ASN A 152 3.07 19.26 -10.66
CA ASN A 152 2.07 19.88 -9.79
C ASN A 152 0.97 20.59 -10.59
N ARG A 153 0.44 19.91 -11.61
CA ARG A 153 -0.63 20.46 -12.47
C ARG A 153 -2.01 20.02 -12.00
N LEU A 154 -2.09 19.24 -10.92
CA LEU A 154 -3.34 18.86 -10.31
C LEU A 154 -4.09 20.07 -9.80
N ARG A 155 -5.41 20.04 -10.03
CA ARG A 155 -6.36 21.00 -9.49
C ARG A 155 -7.24 20.26 -8.51
N ALA A 156 -7.80 21.00 -7.55
CA ALA A 156 -8.81 20.47 -6.67
C ALA A 156 -9.96 19.85 -7.49
N GLY A 157 -10.40 18.67 -7.06
CA GLY A 157 -11.43 17.87 -7.69
C GLY A 157 -11.84 16.73 -6.78
N SER A 158 -12.64 15.82 -7.29
CA SER A 158 -13.14 14.65 -6.57
C SER A 158 -13.05 13.40 -7.44
N VAL A 159 -12.88 12.27 -6.75
CA VAL A 159 -12.95 10.95 -7.36
C VAL A 159 -14.01 10.18 -6.59
N SER A 160 -14.99 9.66 -7.31
CA SER A 160 -15.91 8.65 -6.81
C SER A 160 -15.27 7.28 -7.03
N VAL A 161 -15.37 6.43 -6.03
CA VAL A 161 -14.97 5.03 -6.06
C VAL A 161 -16.23 4.21 -5.83
N ASP A 162 -16.32 3.10 -6.54
CA ASP A 162 -17.39 2.11 -6.45
C ASP A 162 -16.75 0.74 -6.68
N ASP A 163 -17.41 -0.34 -6.27
CA ASP A 163 -17.00 -1.74 -6.38
C ASP A 163 -15.49 -2.00 -6.41
N ILE A 164 -14.91 -2.51 -5.33
CA ILE A 164 -13.67 -3.27 -5.43
C ILE A 164 -14.05 -4.71 -5.77
N TYR A 165 -13.47 -5.26 -6.83
CA TYR A 165 -13.77 -6.62 -7.27
C TYR A 165 -12.51 -7.39 -7.65
N VAL A 166 -12.66 -8.70 -7.73
CA VAL A 166 -11.67 -9.60 -8.33
C VAL A 166 -12.25 -10.28 -9.55
N ARG A 167 -11.40 -10.49 -10.55
CA ARG A 167 -11.69 -11.39 -11.67
C ARG A 167 -11.05 -12.74 -11.37
N MET A 168 -11.86 -13.78 -11.41
CA MET A 168 -11.47 -15.16 -11.13
C MET A 168 -10.84 -15.78 -12.37
N ASN A 169 -10.06 -16.87 -12.21
CA ASN A 169 -9.43 -17.57 -13.33
C ASN A 169 -10.44 -18.10 -14.38
N ASN A 170 -11.68 -18.36 -13.98
CA ASN A 170 -12.75 -18.80 -14.89
C ASN A 170 -13.42 -17.63 -15.66
N GLY A 171 -13.03 -16.38 -15.36
CA GLY A 171 -13.58 -15.16 -15.97
C GLY A 171 -14.69 -14.48 -15.15
N ASP A 172 -15.21 -15.15 -14.12
CA ASP A 172 -16.25 -14.59 -13.24
C ASP A 172 -15.72 -13.38 -12.46
N VAL A 173 -16.63 -12.48 -12.10
CA VAL A 173 -16.32 -11.30 -11.28
C VAL A 173 -17.01 -11.46 -9.94
N GLN A 174 -16.24 -11.27 -8.87
CA GLN A 174 -16.75 -11.24 -7.51
C GLN A 174 -16.43 -9.87 -6.89
N VAL A 175 -17.47 -9.17 -6.42
CA VAL A 175 -17.33 -7.92 -5.66
C VAL A 175 -16.85 -8.27 -4.24
N LEU A 176 -15.82 -7.57 -3.78
CA LEU A 176 -15.24 -7.67 -2.45
C LEU A 176 -15.70 -6.55 -1.52
N GLU A 177 -15.98 -5.38 -2.08
CA GLU A 177 -16.44 -4.18 -1.36
C GLU A 177 -17.33 -3.37 -2.30
N ASP A 178 -18.58 -3.12 -1.92
CA ASP A 178 -19.58 -2.37 -2.68
C ASP A 178 -19.73 -0.92 -2.18
N PHE A 179 -19.12 -0.57 -1.04
CA PHE A 179 -19.19 0.72 -0.38
C PHE A 179 -20.61 1.12 0.06
N ASP A 180 -21.51 0.16 0.30
CA ASP A 180 -22.81 0.43 0.94
C ASP A 180 -22.63 0.98 2.36
N THR A 181 -21.52 0.63 3.03
CA THR A 181 -21.08 1.21 4.29
C THR A 181 -19.59 1.56 4.25
N LEU A 182 -19.16 2.49 5.10
CA LEU A 182 -17.75 2.91 5.21
C LEU A 182 -17.12 2.55 6.55
N ASP A 183 -17.79 1.74 7.36
CA ASP A 183 -17.42 1.50 8.77
C ASP A 183 -16.04 0.82 8.91
N ASP A 184 -15.65 0.02 7.92
CA ASP A 184 -14.37 -0.69 7.87
C ASP A 184 -13.27 0.07 7.12
N TRP A 185 -13.57 1.28 6.61
CA TRP A 185 -12.65 2.07 5.80
C TRP A 185 -12.13 3.31 6.53
N SER A 186 -10.81 3.53 6.41
CA SER A 186 -10.15 4.73 6.94
C SER A 186 -9.39 5.45 5.83
N ILE A 187 -9.59 6.76 5.74
CA ILE A 187 -8.87 7.60 4.76
C ILE A 187 -7.47 7.91 5.30
N LEU A 188 -6.44 7.37 4.65
CA LEU A 188 -5.06 7.72 4.91
C LEU A 188 -4.68 8.95 4.06
N LYS A 189 -4.43 10.08 4.73
CA LYS A 189 -3.91 11.30 4.08
C LYS A 189 -2.40 11.37 4.31
N ALA A 190 -1.62 11.53 3.25
CA ALA A 190 -0.25 11.99 3.39
C ALA A 190 -0.31 13.43 3.94
N VAL A 191 0.24 13.64 5.15
CA VAL A 191 0.33 14.98 5.74
C VAL A 191 1.34 15.81 4.92
N PRO A 192 1.04 17.08 4.58
CA PRO A 192 1.95 17.96 3.86
C PRO A 192 3.29 18.20 4.56
#